data_AF-A0A926EZP8-F1
#
_entry.id   AF-A0A926EZP8-F1
#
_cell.length_a   1.000
_cell.length_b   1.000
_cell.length_c   1.000
_cell.angle_alpha   90.00
_cell.angle_beta   90.00
_cell.angle_gamma   90.00
#
_symmetry.space_group_name_H-M   'P 1'
#
loop_
_entity.id
_entity.type
_entity.pdbx_description
1 polymer ?
#
loop_
_entity_poly.entity_id
_entity_poly.type
_entity_poly.pdbx_seq_one_letter_code
_entity_poly.pdbx_strand_id
1 'polypeptide(L)'
;MDYEKELTSLKDNLEKAKSLKYRAEARLEQLKQQEDDIIKELQELGVDPKDLDNEIQKLKMEINALFKEANELLPKDLLEKKG
;
A
#
# COMPACT_ATOMS: atom_id res chain seq x y z
N MET A 1 24.74 -3.52 -51.28
CA MET A 1 24.59 -3.14 -49.87
C MET A 1 23.12 -2.91 -49.62
N ASP A 2 22.56 -3.59 -48.63
CA ASP A 2 21.12 -3.71 -48.41
C ASP A 2 20.62 -2.61 -47.44
N TYR A 3 21.00 -1.36 -47.71
CA TYR A 3 20.78 -0.21 -46.83
C TYR A 3 19.30 0.05 -46.52
N GLU A 4 18.41 -0.34 -47.43
CA GLU A 4 16.96 -0.18 -47.27
C GLU A 4 16.40 -1.11 -46.17
N LYS A 5 16.97 -2.31 -46.03
CA LYS A 5 16.63 -3.24 -44.94
C LYS A 5 17.13 -2.72 -43.59
N GLU A 6 18.34 -2.15 -43.55
CA GLU A 6 18.88 -1.54 -42.33
C GLU A 6 18.03 -0.34 -41.88
N LEU A 7 17.64 0.53 -42.82
CA LEU A 7 16.78 1.68 -42.52
C LEU A 7 15.41 1.25 -42.00
N THR A 8 14.83 0.20 -42.58
CA THR A 8 13.55 -0.37 -42.15
C THR A 8 13.65 -0.95 -40.74
N SER A 9 14.70 -1.71 -40.45
CA SER A 9 14.94 -2.27 -39.10
C SER A 9 15.12 -1.17 -38.04
N LEU A 10 15.87 -0.11 -38.38
CA LEU A 10 16.05 1.05 -37.50
C LEU A 10 14.71 1.74 -37.19
N LYS A 11 13.87 1.95 -38.21
CA LYS A 11 12.55 2.55 -38.05
C LYS A 11 11.63 1.69 -37.16
N ASP A 12 11.62 0.38 -37.38
CA ASP A 12 10.81 -0.55 -36.58
C ASP A 12 11.27 -0.60 -35.12
N ASN A 13 12.58 -0.59 -34.88
CA ASN A 13 13.14 -0.55 -33.53
C ASN A 13 12.82 0.78 -32.83
N LEU A 14 12.84 1.90 -33.56
CA LEU A 14 12.48 3.21 -33.03
C LEU A 14 10.99 3.25 -32.63
N GLU A 15 10.09 2.73 -33.46
CA GLU A 15 8.66 2.67 -33.13
C GLU A 15 8.38 1.76 -31.92
N LYS A 16 9.06 0.61 -31.84
CA LYS A 16 9.01 -0.25 -30.64
C LYS A 16 9.47 0.49 -29.40
N ALA A 17 10.60 1.19 -29.46
CA ALA A 17 11.14 1.98 -28.35
C ALA A 17 10.18 3.09 -27.91
N LYS A 18 9.56 3.81 -28.85
CA LYS A 18 8.51 4.81 -28.55
C LYS A 18 7.33 4.17 -27.84
N SER A 19 6.81 3.04 -28.34
CA SER A 19 5.68 2.35 -27.72
C SER A 19 5.99 1.88 -26.29
N LEU A 20 7.24 1.45 -26.04
CA LEU A 20 7.70 1.05 -24.72
C LEU A 20 7.77 2.24 -23.77
N LYS A 21 8.32 3.37 -24.25
CA LYS A 21 8.39 4.62 -23.49
C LYS A 21 6.99 5.10 -23.08
N TYR A 22 6.06 5.20 -24.03
CA TYR A 22 4.70 5.65 -23.72
C TYR A 22 3.99 4.76 -22.70
N ARG A 23 4.16 3.43 -22.80
CA ARG A 23 3.60 2.50 -21.81
C ARG A 23 4.24 2.67 -20.43
N ALA A 24 5.54 2.90 -20.37
CA ALA A 24 6.25 3.13 -19.12
C ALA A 24 5.81 4.44 -18.46
N GLU A 25 5.65 5.51 -19.25
CA GLU A 25 5.15 6.81 -18.78
C GLU A 25 3.73 6.70 -18.23
N ALA A 26 2.81 6.06 -18.98
CA ALA A 26 1.45 5.83 -18.51
C ALA A 26 1.40 4.99 -17.22
N ARG A 27 2.23 3.96 -17.11
CA ARG A 27 2.31 3.13 -15.89
C ARG A 27 2.87 3.93 -14.71
N LEU A 28 3.86 4.78 -14.93
CA LEU A 28 4.42 5.64 -13.89
C LEU A 28 3.39 6.63 -13.37
N GLU A 29 2.62 7.25 -14.27
CA GLU A 29 1.53 8.16 -13.90
C GLU A 29 0.46 7.46 -13.06
N GLN A 30 0.04 6.25 -13.47
CA GLN A 30 -0.89 5.43 -12.69
C GLN A 30 -0.36 5.09 -11.28
N LEU A 31 0.91 4.71 -11.18
CA LEU A 31 1.53 4.38 -9.89
C LEU A 31 1.62 5.60 -8.96
N LYS A 32 1.95 6.78 -9.52
CA LYS A 32 1.96 8.03 -8.75
C LYS A 32 0.58 8.39 -8.23
N GLN A 33 -0.45 8.24 -9.06
CA GLN A 33 -1.82 8.49 -8.61
C GLN A 33 -2.21 7.54 -7.46
N GLN A 34 -1.87 6.26 -7.56
CA GLN A 34 -2.12 5.29 -6.49
C GLN A 34 -1.36 5.63 -5.20
N GLU A 35 -0.10 6.06 -5.32
CA GLU A 35 0.70 6.51 -4.17
C GLU A 35 0.06 7.72 -3.48
N ASP A 36 -0.34 8.74 -4.26
CA ASP A 36 -0.98 9.95 -3.73
C ASP A 36 -2.32 9.62 -3.04
N ASP A 37 -3.11 8.71 -3.59
CA ASP A 37 -4.38 8.29 -3.00
C ASP A 37 -4.15 7.53 -1.67
N ILE A 38 -3.17 6.62 -1.62
CA ILE A 38 -2.79 5.93 -0.37
C ILE A 38 -2.31 6.94 0.68
N ILE A 39 -1.49 7.92 0.30
CA ILE A 39 -0.99 8.93 1.24
C ILE A 39 -2.15 9.78 1.79
N LYS A 40 -3.13 10.14 0.96
CA LYS A 40 -4.32 10.87 1.42
C LYS A 40 -5.14 10.04 2.42
N GLU A 41 -5.39 8.77 2.12
CA GLU A 41 -6.11 7.88 3.05
C GLU A 41 -5.39 7.79 4.40
N LEU A 42 -4.05 7.66 4.40
CA LEU A 42 -3.25 7.65 5.62
C LEU A 42 -3.33 8.97 6.39
N GLN A 43 -3.30 10.11 5.69
CA GLN A 43 -3.48 11.43 6.30
C GLN A 43 -4.89 11.62 6.89
N GLU A 44 -5.94 11.14 6.22
CA GLU A 44 -7.31 11.17 6.74
C GLU A 44 -7.46 10.33 8.01
N LEU A 45 -6.72 9.23 8.11
CA LEU A 45 -6.63 8.41 9.33
C LEU A 45 -5.72 9.05 10.41
N GLY A 46 -5.06 10.16 10.11
CA GLY A 46 -4.14 10.86 11.02
C GLY A 46 -2.81 10.12 11.24
N VAL A 47 -2.43 9.23 10.33
CA VAL A 47 -1.23 8.40 10.43
C VAL A 47 -0.21 8.82 9.37
N ASP A 48 1.04 9.10 9.79
CA ASP A 48 2.15 9.29 8.86
C ASP A 48 2.55 7.93 8.24
N PRO A 49 2.69 7.80 6.92
CA PRO A 49 3.14 6.56 6.27
C PRO A 49 4.41 5.96 6.89
N LYS A 50 5.32 6.79 7.41
CA LYS A 50 6.57 6.33 8.05
C LYS A 50 6.36 5.72 9.43
N ASP A 51 5.27 6.09 10.09
CA ASP A 51 4.93 5.65 11.44
C ASP A 51 3.83 4.57 11.45
N LEU A 52 3.38 4.12 10.28
CA LEU A 52 2.30 3.14 10.14
C LEU A 52 2.54 1.86 10.97
N ASP A 53 3.74 1.30 10.90
CA ASP A 53 4.11 0.12 11.68
C ASP A 53 4.09 0.38 13.19
N ASN A 54 4.56 1.56 13.61
CA ASN A 54 4.56 1.98 15.01
C ASN A 54 3.12 2.13 15.53
N GLU A 55 2.24 2.77 14.77
CA GLU A 55 0.85 2.98 15.16
C GLU A 55 0.10 1.64 15.23
N ILE A 56 0.38 0.69 14.32
CA ILE A 56 -0.17 -0.67 14.39
C ILE A 56 0.27 -1.38 15.67
N GLN A 57 1.55 -1.28 16.07
CA GLN A 57 2.04 -1.90 17.29
C GLN A 57 1.41 -1.28 18.54
N LYS A 58 1.32 0.06 18.59
CA LYS A 58 0.69 0.80 19.67
C LYS A 58 -0.78 0.40 19.85
N LEU A 59 -1.56 0.37 18.76
CA LEU A 59 -2.96 -0.06 18.78
C LEU A 59 -3.10 -1.51 19.27
N LYS A 60 -2.22 -2.42 18.85
CA LYS A 60 -2.23 -3.82 19.34
C LYS A 60 -1.97 -3.90 20.84
N MET A 61 -1.02 -3.11 21.35
CA MET A 61 -0.74 -3.06 22.79
C MET A 61 -1.94 -2.52 23.57
N GLU A 62 -2.57 -1.47 23.07
CA GLU A 62 -3.76 -0.86 23.68
C GLU A 62 -4.94 -1.82 23.70
N ILE A 63 -5.20 -2.54 22.60
CA ILE A 63 -6.21 -3.60 22.53
C ILE A 63 -5.96 -4.67 23.61
N ASN A 64 -4.74 -5.15 23.74
CA ASN A 64 -4.40 -6.18 24.74
C ASN A 64 -4.58 -5.67 26.19
N ALA A 65 -4.22 -4.40 26.44
CA ALA A 65 -4.42 -3.76 27.74
C ALA A 65 -5.91 -3.64 28.08
N LEU A 66 -6.73 -3.17 27.14
CA LEU A 66 -8.18 -3.05 27.30
C LEU A 66 -8.85 -4.41 27.53
N PHE A 67 -8.42 -5.45 26.81
CA PHE A 67 -8.91 -6.81 27.06
C PHE A 67 -8.57 -7.30 28.46
N LYS A 68 -7.36 -7.02 28.95
CA LYS A 68 -6.96 -7.39 30.30
C LYS A 68 -7.79 -6.64 31.34
N GLU A 69 -7.95 -5.33 31.19
CA GLU A 69 -8.75 -4.49 32.08
C GLU A 69 -10.22 -4.94 32.10
N ALA A 70 -10.82 -5.20 30.93
CA ALA A 70 -12.18 -5.72 30.83
C ALA A 70 -12.36 -7.05 31.58
N ASN A 71 -11.38 -7.97 31.48
CA ASN A 71 -11.40 -9.24 32.19
C ASN A 71 -11.20 -9.10 33.72
N GLU A 72 -10.47 -8.08 34.17
CA GLU A 72 -10.28 -7.78 35.59
C GLU A 72 -11.52 -7.11 36.19
N LEU A 73 -12.20 -6.25 35.42
CA LEU A 73 -13.44 -5.58 35.81
C LEU A 73 -14.66 -6.49 35.76
N LEU A 74 -14.61 -7.59 35.00
CA LEU A 74 -15.65 -8.61 34.98
C LEU A 74 -15.69 -9.35 36.34
N PRO A 75 -16.80 -9.26 37.10
CA PRO A 75 -16.91 -9.96 38.38
C PRO A 75 -16.88 -11.47 38.12
N LYS A 76 -15.83 -12.15 38.57
CA LYS A 76 -15.69 -13.61 38.47
C LYS A 76 -16.87 -14.35 39.15
N ASP A 77 -17.46 -13.72 40.16
CA ASP A 77 -18.64 -14.22 40.88
C ASP A 77 -19.91 -14.38 40.02
N LEU A 78 -20.01 -13.66 38.89
CA LEU A 78 -21.15 -13.79 37.96
C LEU A 78 -20.99 -14.97 36.98
N LEU A 79 -19.76 -15.46 36.78
CA LEU A 79 -19.45 -16.56 35.86
C LEU A 79 -19.59 -17.94 36.52
N GLU A 80 -19.41 -18.04 37.84
CA GLU A 80 -19.52 -19.31 38.58
C GLU A 80 -20.97 -19.70 38.97
N LYS A 81 -21.98 -18.85 38.72
CA LYS A 81 -23.39 -19.14 39.05
C LYS A 81 -24.20 -19.87 37.96
N LYS A 82 -23.53 -20.55 37.03
CA LYS A 82 -24.15 -21.55 36.13
C LYS A 82 -23.47 -22.91 36.29
N GLY A 83 -23.44 -23.41 37.54
CA GLY A 83 -23.31 -24.82 37.86
C GLY A 83 -24.68 -25.41 38.18
#